data_AF-Q12897-F1
#
_entry.id   AF-Q12897-F1
#
_cell.length_a   1.000
_cell.length_b   1.000
_cell.length_c   1.000
_cell.angle_alpha   90.00
_cell.angle_beta   90.00
_cell.angle_gamma   90.00
#
_symmetry.space_group_name_H-M   'P 1'
#
loop_
_entity.id
_entity.type
_entity.pdbx_description
1 polymer ?
#
loop_
_entity_poly.entity_id
_entity_poly.type
_entity_poly.pdbx_seq_one_letter_code
_entity_poly.pdbx_strand_id
1 'polypeptide(L)' 'ARGKVKHCRINRDAGTLCWGPPPIFESLVELVSYYEKHSLYRKMRLCYPVTPELLERYN' A
#
# COMPACT_ATOMS: atom_id res chain seq x y z
N ALA A 1 -4.81 14.40 -1.82
CA ALA A 1 -4.54 15.58 -0.97
C ALA A 1 -3.10 15.48 -0.50
N ARG A 2 -2.31 16.54 -0.63
CA ARG A 2 -0.92 16.55 -0.17
C ARG A 2 -0.91 16.80 1.35
N GLY A 3 -0.11 16.04 2.10
CA GLY A 3 0.01 16.21 3.57
C GLY A 3 -1.17 15.69 4.41
N LYS A 4 -2.04 14.83 3.85
CA LYS A 4 -3.13 14.19 4.61
C LYS A 4 -2.99 12.68 4.59
N VAL A 5 -3.25 12.03 5.72
CA VAL A 5 -3.32 10.57 5.82
C VAL A 5 -4.59 10.07 5.12
N LYS A 6 -4.46 8.97 4.37
CA LYS A 6 -5.55 8.29 3.68
C LYS A 6 -5.46 6.79 3.96
N HIS A 7 -6.61 6.19 4.23
CA HIS A 7 -6.74 4.76 4.45
C HIS A 7 -7.44 4.13 3.24
N CYS A 8 -7.10 2.87 2.98
CA CYS A 8 -7.77 2.06 1.99
C CYS A 8 -8.07 0.68 2.55
N ARG A 9 -9.18 0.10 2.10
CA ARG A 9 -9.61 -1.21 2.57
C ARG A 9 -9.01 -2.29 1.66
N ILE A 10 -8.31 -3.25 2.25
CA ILE A 10 -7.82 -4.45 1.55
C ILE A 10 -8.77 -5.58 1.93
N ASN A 11 -9.43 -6.19 0.94
CA ASN A 11 -10.30 -7.34 1.16
C ASN A 11 -9.52 -8.62 0.88
N ARG A 12 -9.84 -9.69 1.61
CA ARG A 12 -9.26 -11.02 1.41
C ARG A 12 -10.38 -11.99 1.09
N ASP A 13 -10.42 -12.45 -0.15
CA ASP A 13 -11.42 -13.39 -0.65
C ASP A 13 -10.72 -14.66 -1.14
N ALA A 14 -11.13 -15.81 -0.61
CA ALA A 14 -10.63 -17.14 -0.98
C ALA A 14 -9.08 -17.27 -0.99
N GLY A 15 -8.39 -16.58 -0.09
CA GLY A 15 -6.93 -16.60 0.03
C GLY A 15 -6.20 -15.52 -0.76
N THR A 16 -6.88 -14.84 -1.69
CA THR A 16 -6.33 -13.74 -2.49
C THR A 16 -6.69 -12.37 -1.91
N LEU A 17 -5.83 -11.38 -2.12
CA LEU A 17 -6.02 -9.99 -1.71
C LEU A 17 -6.50 -9.16 -2.89
N CYS A 18 -7.63 -8.48 -2.69
CA CYS A 18 -8.27 -7.65 -3.70
C CYS A 18 -8.40 -6.21 -3.21
N TRP A 19 -8.09 -5.28 -4.11
CA TRP A 19 -8.29 -3.84 -3.92
C TRP A 19 -9.26 -3.32 -4.98
N GLY A 20 -10.54 -3.68 -4.86
CA GLY A 20 -11.54 -3.40 -5.90
C GLY A 20 -11.38 -4.32 -7.13
N PRO A 21 -11.68 -3.86 -8.37
CA PRO A 21 -11.44 -4.65 -9.58
C PRO A 21 -9.94 -4.97 -9.76
N PRO A 22 -9.56 -5.92 -10.65
CA PRO A 22 -8.19 -6.41 -10.80
C PRO A 22 -7.16 -5.27 -10.89
N PRO A 23 -5.96 -5.43 -10.31
CA PRO A 23 -5.26 -6.70 -10.02
C PRO A 23 -5.59 -7.38 -8.68
N ILE A 24 -5.51 -8.71 -8.70
CA ILE A 24 -5.62 -9.60 -7.53
C ILE A 24 -4.21 -10.06 -7.16
N PHE A 25 -3.91 -10.15 -5.86
CA PHE A 25 -2.59 -10.52 -5.35
C PHE A 25 -2.68 -11.75 -4.43
N GLU A 26 -1.63 -12.57 -4.38
CA GLU A 26 -1.60 -13.72 -3.46
C GLU A 26 -1.16 -13.31 -2.06
N SER A 27 -0.38 -12.24 -1.94
CA SER A 27 0.16 -11.77 -0.65
C SER A 27 0.26 -10.24 -0.57
N LEU A 28 0.36 -9.73 0.67
CA LEU A 28 0.59 -8.29 0.89
C LEU A 28 1.94 -7.85 0.31
N VAL A 29 2.92 -8.76 0.26
CA VAL A 29 4.26 -8.48 -0.27
C VAL A 29 4.18 -8.19 -1.77
N GLU A 30 3.43 -8.99 -2.53
CA GLU A 30 3.20 -8.73 -3.96
C GLU A 30 2.46 -7.42 -4.20
N LEU A 31 1.40 -7.17 -3.42
CA LEU A 31 0.64 -5.93 -3.50
C LEU A 31 1.53 -4.71 -3.30
N VAL A 32 2.37 -4.72 -2.25
CA VAL A 32 3.33 -3.64 -1.98
C VAL A 32 4.31 -3.49 -3.13
N SER A 33 4.93 -4.60 -3.57
CA SER A 33 5.92 -4.62 -4.66
C SER A 33 5.35 -4.07 -5.98
N TYR A 34 4.06 -4.31 -6.24
CA TYR A 34 3.36 -3.78 -7.41
C TYR A 34 3.18 -2.25 -7.32
N TYR A 35 2.69 -1.76 -6.17
CA TYR A 35 2.41 -0.33 -5.95
C TYR A 35 3.63 0.52 -5.58
N GLU A 36 4.80 -0.08 -5.41
CA GLU A 36 6.08 0.64 -5.46
C GLU A 36 6.38 1.15 -6.88
N LYS A 37 6.00 0.35 -7.89
CA LYS A 37 6.23 0.67 -9.31
C LYS A 37 5.07 1.45 -9.92
N HIS A 38 3.84 1.14 -9.52
CA HIS A 38 2.59 1.71 -10.04
C HIS A 38 1.92 2.66 -9.05
N SER A 39 1.14 3.62 -9.54
CA SER A 39 0.42 4.57 -8.68
C SER A 39 -0.71 3.91 -7.90
N LEU A 40 -0.66 4.01 -6.56
CA LEU A 40 -1.74 3.58 -5.66
C LEU A 40 -2.88 4.61 -5.61
N TYR A 41 -2.56 5.90 -5.63
CA TYR A 41 -3.57 6.95 -5.59
C TYR A 41 -3.15 8.16 -6.42
N ARG A 42 -3.91 8.48 -7.47
CA ARG A 42 -3.57 9.51 -8.46
C ARG A 42 -2.17 9.27 -9.02
N LYS A 43 -1.19 10.14 -8.72
CA LYS A 43 0.22 10.01 -9.13
C LYS A 43 1.14 9.53 -7.99
N MET A 44 0.58 9.15 -6.84
CA MET A 44 1.33 8.69 -5.67
C MET A 44 1.56 7.18 -5.72
N ARG A 45 2.78 6.76 -5.42
CA ARG A 45 3.22 5.37 -5.26
C ARG A 45 3.63 5.11 -3.81
N LEU A 46 3.79 3.85 -3.44
CA LEU A 46 4.44 3.48 -2.20
C LEU A 46 5.95 3.71 -2.36
N CYS A 47 6.51 4.70 -1.64
CA CYS A 47 7.92 5.08 -1.79
C CYS A 47 8.73 4.99 -0.49
N TYR A 48 8.09 5.24 0.65
CA TYR A 48 8.76 5.30 1.95
C TYR A 48 7.98 4.43 2.94
N PRO A 49 8.41 3.19 3.20
CA PRO A 49 7.80 2.38 4.25
C PRO A 49 8.03 3.05 5.60
N VAL A 50 6.97 3.18 6.38
CA VAL A 50 7.05 3.75 7.74
C VAL A 50 7.30 2.59 8.70
N THR A 51 8.52 2.48 9.20
CA THR A 51 8.91 1.45 10.19
C THR A 51 8.99 2.05 11.61
N PRO A 52 8.90 1.23 12.67
CA PRO A 52 9.05 1.72 14.04
C PRO A 52 10.37 2.46 14.29
N GLU A 53 11.47 1.93 13.75
CA GLU A 53 12.82 2.50 13.90
C GLU A 53 12.94 3.86 13.20
N LEU A 54 12.18 4.08 12.12
CA LEU A 54 12.10 5.38 11.46
C LEU A 54 11.44 6.38 12.41
N LEU A 55 10.35 6.02 13.07
CA LEU A 55 9.63 6.92 13.98
C LEU A 55 10.47 7.33 15.18
N GLU A 56 11.26 6.40 15.74
CA GLU A 56 12.19 6.71 16.83
C GLU A 56 13.24 7.78 16.47
N ARG A 57 13.67 7.84 15.20
CA ARG A 57 14.65 8.84 14.74
C ARG A 57 14.07 10.26 14.60
N TYR A 58 12.75 10.38 14.50
CA TYR A 58 12.06 11.65 14.22
C TYR A 58 11.16 12.13 15.38
N ASN A 59 11.17 11.42 16.53
CA ASN A 59 10.62 11.89 17.80
C ASN A 59 11.60 12.82 18.51
#